data_AF-A0AAV0P3C0-F1
#
_entry.id   AF-A0AAV0P3C0-F1
#
_cell.length_a   1.000
_cell.length_b   1.000
_cell.length_c   1.000
_cell.angle_alpha   90.00
_cell.angle_beta   90.00
_cell.angle_gamma   90.00
#
_symmetry.space_group_name_H-M   'P 1'
#
loop_
_entity.id
_entity.type
_entity.pdbx_description
1 polymer ?
#
loop_
_entity_poly.entity_id
_entity_poly.type
_entity_poly.pdbx_seq_one_letter_code
_entity_poly.pdbx_strand_id
1 'polypeptide(L)' 'MLGISYDKHPRLKRILMPESWIGWPLRKDYIAPNFYEIQDAH' A
#
# COMPACT_ATOMS: atom_id res chain seq x y z
N MET A 1 3.08 -1.86 -2.36
CA MET A 1 4.23 -2.22 -1.50
C MET A 1 4.10 -3.67 -1.04
N LEU A 2 5.21 -4.36 -0.71
CA LEU A 2 5.22 -5.78 -0.31
C LEU A 2 5.26 -6.01 1.21
N GLY A 3 5.50 -4.97 2.01
CA GLY A 3 5.52 -5.09 3.48
C GLY A 3 6.69 -5.88 4.03
N ILE A 4 7.86 -5.75 3.41
CA ILE A 4 9.12 -6.34 3.89
C ILE A 4 9.81 -5.30 4.78
N SER A 5 10.13 -5.69 6.02
CA SER A 5 10.91 -4.87 6.95
C SER A 5 12.41 -5.05 6.69
N TYR A 6 13.16 -3.95 6.72
CA TYR A 6 14.61 -3.96 6.57
C TYR A 6 15.27 -3.37 7.81
N ASP A 7 15.90 -4.22 8.63
CA ASP A 7 16.43 -3.85 9.96
C ASP A 7 17.53 -2.79 9.95
N LYS A 8 18.20 -2.57 8.81
CA LYS A 8 19.33 -1.62 8.68
C LYS A 8 19.02 -0.40 7.83
N HIS A 9 17.76 -0.11 7.52
CA HIS A 9 17.41 1.04 6.70
C HIS A 9 17.11 2.28 7.58
N PRO A 10 17.89 3.37 7.47
CA PRO A 10 17.82 4.52 8.38
C PRO A 10 16.51 5.32 8.31
N ARG A 11 15.71 5.12 7.25
CA ARG A 11 14.41 5.79 7.08
C ARG A 11 13.45 4.94 6.27
N LEU A 12 13.01 3.83 6.83
CA LEU A 12 12.06 2.95 6.17
C LEU A 12 10.66 3.59 6.17
N LYS A 13 10.31 4.29 5.09
CA LYS A 13 9.00 4.93 4.90
C LYS A 13 8.41 4.61 3.53
N ARG A 14 7.10 4.80 3.38
CA ARG A 14 6.41 4.67 2.09
C ARG A 14 6.82 5.83 1.16
N ILE A 15 7.12 5.52 -0.10
CA ILE A 15 7.51 6.52 -1.12
C ILE A 15 6.38 6.73 -2.13
N LEU A 16 5.75 5.64 -2.56
CA LEU A 16 4.74 5.64 -3.63
C LEU A 16 3.31 5.86 -3.14
N MET A 17 3.09 5.86 -1.82
CA MET A 17 1.76 5.93 -1.23
C MET A 17 1.77 6.76 0.05
N PRO A 18 0.62 7.32 0.46
CA PRO A 18 0.47 8.00 1.74
C PRO A 18 0.87 7.11 2.93
N GLU A 19 1.35 7.74 3.99
CA GLU A 19 1.69 7.06 5.25
C GLU A 19 0.45 6.46 5.95
N SER A 20 -0.74 7.02 5.70
CA SER A 20 -2.02 6.54 6.23
C SER A 20 -2.56 5.28 5.52
N TRP A 21 -1.93 4.82 4.44
CA TRP A 21 -2.44 3.67 3.69
C TRP A 21 -2.26 2.36 4.45
N ILE A 22 -3.36 1.64 4.64
CA ILE A 22 -3.39 0.36 5.34
C ILE A 22 -3.18 -0.78 4.33
N GLY A 23 -2.24 -1.67 4.62
CA GLY A 23 -1.94 -2.85 3.81
C GLY A 23 -0.84 -2.66 2.76
N TRP A 24 -0.73 -3.67 1.88
CA TRP A 24 0.42 -3.92 1.01
C TRP A 24 -0.02 -4.24 -0.43
N PRO A 25 -0.30 -3.21 -1.28
CA PRO A 25 -0.98 -3.41 -2.56
C PRO A 25 -0.28 -4.27 -3.61
N LEU A 26 0.99 -4.62 -3.42
CA LEU A 26 1.71 -5.47 -4.37
C LEU A 26 1.73 -6.95 -3.95
N ARG A 27 1.05 -7.31 -2.86
CA ARG A 27 0.87 -8.72 -2.49
C ARG A 27 -0.31 -9.33 -3.24
N LYS A 28 -0.24 -10.63 -3.50
CA LYS A 28 -1.29 -11.37 -4.22
C LYS A 28 -2.59 -11.53 -3.41
N ASP A 29 -2.49 -11.48 -2.09
CA ASP A 29 -3.59 -11.59 -1.12
C ASP A 29 -4.17 -10.23 -0.73
N TYR A 30 -3.74 -9.15 -1.37
CA TYR A 30 -4.20 -7.82 -1.04
C TYR A 30 -5.64 -7.60 -1.52
N ILE A 31 -6.54 -7.31 -0.58
CA ILE A 31 -7.92 -6.91 -0.87
C ILE A 31 -7.95 -5.38 -0.93
N ALA A 32 -8.26 -4.84 -2.12
CA ALA A 32 -8.41 -3.41 -2.29
C ALA A 32 -9.66 -2.91 -1.53
N PRO A 33 -9.55 -1.84 -0.73
CA PRO A 33 -10.72 -1.20 -0.15
C PRO A 33 -11.63 -0.64 -1.24
N ASN A 34 -12.93 -0.61 -0.95
CA ASN A 34 -13.92 -0.06 -1.88
C ASN A 34 -13.89 1.48 -1.84
N PHE A 35 -12.94 2.07 -2.57
CA PHE A 35 -12.82 3.51 -2.74
C PHE A 35 -13.72 4.00 -3.87
N TYR A 36 -14.46 5.09 -3.65
CA TYR A 36 -15.36 5.63 -4.66
C TYR A 36 -14.59 6.06 -5.92
N GLU A 37 -13.37 6.58 -5.76
CA GLU A 37 -12.50 7.03 -6.84
C GLU A 37 -11.95 5.91 -7.72
N ILE A 38 -12.03 4.65 -7.27
CA ILE A 38 -11.51 3.46 -7.97
C ILE A 38 -12.67 2.61 -8.52
N GLN A 39 -13.92 3.00 -8.26
CA GLN A 39 -15.08 2.35 -8.87
C GLN A 39 -15.14 2.73 -10.35
N ASP A 40 -15.50 1.75 -11.20
CA ASP A 40 -15.69 2.00 -12.62
C ASP A 40 -16.74 3.11 -12.82
N ALA A 41 -16.37 4.11 -13.62
CA ALA A 41 -17.30 5.14 -14.06
C ALA A 41 -18.29 4.49 -15.04
N HIS A 42 -19.46 4.14 -14.55
CA HIS A 42 -20.60 3.75 -15.39
C HIS A 42 -21.11 4.94 -16.20
#